data_AF-A0A9P8KD72-F1
#
_entry.id   AF-A0A9P8KD72-F1
#
_cell.length_a   1.000
_cell.length_b   1.000
_cell.length_c   1.000
_cell.angle_alpha   90.00
_cell.angle_beta   90.00
_cell.angle_gamma   90.00
#
_symmetry.space_group_name_H-M   'P 1'
#
loop_
_entity.id
_entity.type
_entity.pdbx_description
1 polymer ?
#
loop_
_entity_poly.entity_id
_entity_poly.type
_entity_poly.pdbx_seq_one_letter_code
_entity_poly.pdbx_strand_id
1 'polypeptide(L)'
;MRSCLEILLLVGSAVGAPTILELDRRDDPSLVPVDLTDGPSVSWKCGSTTFDSKSIYQAAQYGTLLENAGMTRGKESYQHQFNNYEGVALSSKCVAEDVNMKEYPIIAGTTYYNGGKNNRNTGDHRIVYLHNTADYSGVESNPISTFCGLITHEGASGGQFLACTQA
;
A
#
# COMPACT_ATOMS: atom_id res chain seq x y z
N MET A 1 -65.72 24.90 32.50
CA MET A 1 -64.93 25.81 31.63
C MET A 1 -63.48 25.36 31.66
N ARG A 2 -62.87 25.22 30.47
CA ARG A 2 -61.44 25.06 30.15
C ARG A 2 -60.84 23.68 30.47
N SER A 3 -60.63 22.80 29.49
CA SER A 3 -59.66 22.85 28.36
C SER A 3 -58.23 22.56 28.83
N CYS A 4 -57.69 21.41 28.43
CA CYS A 4 -56.52 21.30 27.55
C CYS A 4 -56.16 19.82 27.35
N LEU A 5 -56.59 19.30 26.20
CA LEU A 5 -55.97 18.19 25.48
C LEU A 5 -54.73 18.76 24.75
N GLU A 6 -53.60 18.05 24.75
CA GLU A 6 -52.49 18.12 23.75
C GLU A 6 -51.41 17.12 24.24
N ILE A 7 -51.43 15.87 23.76
CA ILE A 7 -50.56 15.31 22.70
C ILE A 7 -49.08 15.24 23.11
N LEU A 8 -48.69 14.07 23.62
CA LEU A 8 -47.30 13.69 23.89
C LEU A 8 -46.69 13.13 22.58
N LEU A 9 -45.92 13.96 21.87
CA LEU A 9 -45.15 13.54 20.70
C LEU A 9 -43.95 12.68 21.15
N LEU A 10 -44.06 11.36 20.97
CA LEU A 10 -42.94 10.43 21.01
C LEU A 10 -42.01 10.70 19.83
N VAL A 11 -40.92 11.43 20.08
CA VAL A 11 -39.84 11.59 19.12
C VAL A 11 -39.07 10.27 19.07
N GLY A 12 -39.43 9.39 18.14
CA GLY A 12 -38.67 8.18 17.84
C GLY A 12 -37.32 8.57 17.25
N SER A 13 -36.25 8.42 18.02
CA SER A 13 -34.89 8.48 17.48
C SER A 13 -34.70 7.26 16.59
N ALA A 14 -34.88 7.43 15.27
CA ALA A 14 -34.42 6.47 14.30
C ALA A 14 -32.89 6.47 14.34
N VAL A 15 -32.30 5.59 15.14
CA VAL A 15 -30.90 5.20 14.98
C VAL A 15 -30.85 4.43 13.67
N GLY A 16 -30.57 5.14 12.58
CA GLY A 16 -30.28 4.50 11.30
C GLY A 16 -29.08 3.60 11.50
N ALA A 17 -29.30 2.29 11.51
CA ALA A 17 -28.21 1.34 11.42
C ALA A 17 -27.44 1.64 10.12
N PRO A 18 -26.10 1.73 10.17
CA PRO A 18 -25.32 1.92 8.96
C PRO A 18 -25.72 0.88 7.92
N THR A 19 -25.97 1.31 6.69
CA THR A 19 -26.21 0.38 5.59
C THR A 19 -24.99 -0.54 5.44
N ILE A 20 -25.15 -1.74 4.88
CA ILE A 20 -24.02 -2.67 4.64
C ILE A 20 -22.92 -2.04 3.77
N LEU A 21 -23.24 -0.95 3.06
CA LEU A 21 -22.28 -0.12 2.32
C LEU A 21 -21.35 0.73 3.22
N GLU A 22 -21.78 1.03 4.45
CA GLU A 22 -21.04 1.84 5.44
C GLU A 22 -20.13 0.99 6.35
N LEU A 23 -20.33 -0.33 6.40
CA LEU A 23 -19.47 -1.27 7.15
C LEU A 23 -18.17 -1.60 6.41
N ASP A 24 -18.08 -1.25 5.13
CA ASP A 24 -16.84 -1.30 4.33
C ASP A 24 -16.11 0.06 4.36
N ARG A 25 -16.36 0.89 5.39
CA ARG A 25 -15.56 2.09 5.65
C ARG A 25 -14.10 1.67 5.70
N ARG A 26 -13.40 2.06 4.64
CA ARG A 26 -11.98 1.84 4.40
C ARG A 26 -11.21 2.47 5.55
N ASP A 27 -10.82 1.67 6.52
CA ASP A 27 -9.81 2.07 7.49
C ASP A 27 -8.47 2.13 6.74
N ASP A 28 -8.27 3.23 6.02
CA ASP A 28 -6.98 3.61 5.47
C ASP A 28 -6.05 4.03 6.59
N PRO A 29 -4.77 3.60 6.55
CA PRO A 29 -3.81 4.10 7.52
C PRO A 29 -3.67 5.62 7.33
N SER A 30 -3.32 6.31 8.40
CA SER A 30 -3.01 7.74 8.32
C SER A 30 -1.85 7.95 7.35
N LEU A 31 -2.04 8.78 6.32
CA LEU A 31 -1.02 9.09 5.33
C LEU A 31 0.00 10.09 5.88
N VAL A 32 0.88 9.61 6.75
CA VAL A 32 2.01 10.38 7.25
C VAL A 32 3.23 10.23 6.32
N PRO A 33 4.17 11.19 6.32
CA PRO A 33 5.42 11.03 5.61
C PRO A 33 6.15 9.75 6.02
N VAL A 34 6.76 9.09 5.02
CA VAL A 34 7.70 7.97 5.20
C VAL A 34 9.04 8.42 4.66
N ASP A 35 10.11 8.09 5.38
CA ASP A 35 11.47 8.33 4.93
C ASP A 35 11.93 7.14 4.06
N LEU A 36 11.75 7.29 2.75
CA LEU A 36 12.21 6.30 1.77
C LEU A 36 13.70 6.50 1.47
N THR A 37 14.53 5.77 2.19
CA THR A 37 15.97 5.74 1.94
C THR A 37 16.28 5.03 0.62
N ASP A 38 17.33 5.48 -0.07
CA ASP A 38 17.71 5.04 -1.42
C ASP A 38 16.61 5.15 -2.49
N GLY A 39 15.57 5.95 -2.22
CA GLY A 39 14.53 6.24 -3.21
C GLY A 39 15.12 6.79 -4.51
N PRO A 40 14.67 6.33 -5.68
CA PRO A 40 15.30 6.71 -6.94
C PRO A 40 14.98 8.17 -7.32
N SER A 41 15.96 8.88 -7.87
CA SER A 41 15.80 10.23 -8.44
C SER A 41 15.47 10.22 -9.94
N VAL A 42 15.43 9.04 -10.54
CA VAL A 42 15.14 8.81 -11.96
C VAL A 42 13.97 7.85 -12.11
N SER A 43 13.34 7.88 -13.28
CA SER A 43 12.26 6.95 -13.61
C SER A 43 12.78 5.51 -13.79
N TRP A 44 11.90 4.55 -13.62
CA TRP A 44 12.17 3.12 -13.80
C TRP A 44 11.23 2.52 -14.83
N LYS A 45 11.75 1.66 -15.69
CA LYS A 45 11.01 0.94 -16.73
C LYS A 45 10.81 -0.52 -16.34
N CYS A 46 9.55 -0.92 -16.28
CA CYS A 46 9.08 -2.28 -16.05
C CYS A 46 8.25 -2.72 -17.25
N GLY A 47 8.77 -3.63 -18.07
CA GLY A 47 8.13 -4.00 -19.33
C GLY A 47 7.87 -2.77 -20.21
N SER A 48 6.61 -2.54 -20.54
CA SER A 48 6.15 -1.37 -21.31
C SER A 48 5.81 -0.14 -20.45
N THR A 49 5.83 -0.26 -19.13
CA THR A 49 5.43 0.80 -18.19
C THR A 49 6.64 1.55 -17.63
N THR A 50 6.53 2.88 -17.50
CA THR A 50 7.53 3.73 -16.83
C THR A 50 6.93 4.35 -15.57
N PHE A 51 7.66 4.25 -14.46
CA PHE A 51 7.29 4.79 -13.16
C PHE A 51 8.23 5.93 -12.79
N ASP A 52 7.66 7.07 -12.41
CA ASP A 52 8.45 8.18 -11.88
C ASP A 52 8.73 7.99 -10.38
N SER A 53 9.66 8.79 -9.84
CA SER A 53 10.01 8.76 -8.42
C SER A 53 8.81 8.98 -7.49
N LYS A 54 7.77 9.70 -7.95
CA LYS A 54 6.58 9.99 -7.16
C LYS A 54 5.71 8.74 -7.02
N SER A 55 5.44 8.01 -8.10
CA SER A 55 4.71 6.73 -8.04
C SER A 55 5.43 5.73 -7.14
N ILE A 56 6.77 5.68 -7.23
CA ILE A 56 7.61 4.79 -6.42
C ILE A 56 7.50 5.17 -4.94
N TYR A 57 7.65 6.46 -4.61
CA TYR A 57 7.49 6.95 -3.24
C TYR A 57 6.10 6.64 -2.67
N GLN A 58 5.04 6.95 -3.42
CA GLN A 58 3.66 6.74 -2.96
C GLN A 58 3.34 5.26 -2.71
N ALA A 59 3.86 4.35 -3.56
CA ALA A 59 3.71 2.91 -3.36
C ALA A 59 4.46 2.44 -2.10
N ALA A 60 5.72 2.86 -1.93
CA ALA A 60 6.50 2.55 -0.72
C ALA A 60 5.81 3.07 0.55
N GLN A 61 5.40 4.34 0.53
CA GLN A 61 4.75 5.01 1.65
C GLN A 61 3.51 4.23 2.08
N TYR A 62 2.61 3.93 1.14
CA TYR A 62 1.35 3.28 1.50
C TYR A 62 1.57 1.83 1.97
N GLY A 63 2.46 1.07 1.32
CA GLY A 63 2.83 -0.28 1.78
C GLY A 63 3.41 -0.28 3.21
N THR A 64 4.32 0.66 3.49
CA THR A 64 4.93 0.87 4.83
C THR A 64 3.87 1.16 5.89
N LEU A 65 2.94 2.07 5.59
CA LEU A 65 1.91 2.49 6.55
C LEU A 65 0.86 1.41 6.81
N LEU A 66 0.56 0.57 5.82
CA LEU A 66 -0.27 -0.61 6.01
C LEU A 66 0.38 -1.59 6.99
N GLU A 67 1.68 -1.86 6.81
CA GLU A 67 2.41 -2.78 7.67
C GLU A 67 2.46 -2.28 9.12
N ASN A 68 2.76 -0.99 9.33
CA ASN A 68 2.70 -0.36 10.65
C ASN A 68 1.32 -0.43 11.31
N ALA A 69 0.25 -0.36 10.51
CA ALA A 69 -1.13 -0.46 11.00
C ALA A 69 -1.59 -1.91 11.19
N GLY A 70 -0.78 -2.92 10.85
CA GLY A 70 -1.19 -4.32 10.85
C GLY A 70 -2.28 -4.62 9.83
N MET A 71 -2.32 -3.87 8.73
CA MET A 71 -3.35 -3.92 7.69
C MET A 71 -2.81 -4.50 6.39
N THR A 72 -3.73 -5.00 5.56
CA THR A 72 -3.43 -5.43 4.19
C THR A 72 -4.42 -4.86 3.16
N ARG A 73 -4.10 -4.98 1.87
CA ARG A 73 -4.91 -4.48 0.76
C ARG A 73 -5.09 -5.48 -0.37
N GLY A 74 -6.23 -5.35 -1.04
CA GLY A 74 -6.62 -6.28 -2.10
C GLY A 74 -7.01 -7.66 -1.59
N LYS A 75 -7.46 -8.51 -2.52
CA LYS A 75 -7.80 -9.90 -2.24
C LYS A 75 -6.58 -10.73 -1.86
N GLU A 76 -5.44 -10.41 -2.47
CA GLU A 76 -4.18 -11.12 -2.22
C GLU A 76 -3.55 -10.75 -0.87
N SER A 77 -4.00 -9.67 -0.21
CA SER A 77 -3.54 -9.22 1.11
C SER A 77 -2.13 -8.61 1.13
N TYR A 78 -1.87 -7.67 0.23
CA TYR A 78 -0.62 -6.90 0.18
C TYR A 78 -0.41 -6.01 1.42
N GLN A 79 0.82 -5.71 1.85
CA GLN A 79 2.09 -6.17 1.28
C GLN A 79 2.32 -7.68 1.43
N HIS A 80 3.21 -8.24 0.61
CA HIS A 80 3.74 -9.58 0.86
C HIS A 80 5.24 -9.53 1.15
N GLN A 81 5.74 -10.53 1.89
CA GLN A 81 7.16 -10.80 1.94
C GLN A 81 7.66 -11.20 0.55
N PHE A 82 8.76 -10.59 0.10
CA PHE A 82 9.44 -10.94 -1.13
C PHE A 82 10.74 -11.67 -0.81
N ASN A 83 10.85 -12.94 -1.20
CA ASN A 83 12.02 -13.77 -0.87
C ASN A 83 13.13 -13.71 -1.93
N ASN A 84 12.84 -13.20 -3.13
CA ASN A 84 13.76 -13.18 -4.27
C ASN A 84 14.31 -14.56 -4.68
N TYR A 85 13.46 -15.60 -4.72
CA TYR A 85 13.87 -16.94 -5.17
C TYR A 85 14.22 -16.98 -6.66
N GLU A 86 13.72 -16.03 -7.44
CA GLU A 86 14.01 -15.83 -8.85
C GLU A 86 15.41 -15.23 -9.10
N GLY A 87 16.07 -14.71 -8.06
CA GLY A 87 17.40 -14.12 -8.18
C GLY A 87 17.41 -12.84 -9.02
N VAL A 88 16.34 -12.06 -8.99
CA VAL A 88 16.30 -10.76 -9.67
C VAL A 88 17.30 -9.79 -9.05
N ALA A 89 17.92 -8.97 -9.89
CA ALA A 89 18.89 -7.98 -9.45
C ALA A 89 18.18 -6.83 -8.70
N LEU A 90 18.40 -6.75 -7.39
CA LEU A 90 17.96 -5.67 -6.52
C LEU A 90 19.16 -4.89 -5.97
N SER A 91 18.89 -3.81 -5.25
CA SER A 91 19.89 -3.10 -4.45
C SER A 91 20.69 -4.07 -3.58
N SER A 92 22.00 -3.86 -3.48
CA SER A 92 22.91 -4.69 -2.67
C SER A 92 22.55 -4.79 -1.19
N LYS A 93 21.72 -3.87 -0.67
CA LYS A 93 21.20 -3.91 0.71
C LYS A 93 20.07 -4.94 0.88
N CYS A 94 19.44 -5.38 -0.20
CA CYS A 94 18.26 -6.22 -0.19
C CYS A 94 18.65 -7.66 -0.48
N VAL A 95 18.90 -8.39 0.59
CA VAL A 95 19.35 -9.79 0.55
C VAL A 95 18.15 -10.70 0.37
N ALA A 96 18.31 -11.76 -0.42
CA ALA A 96 17.28 -12.80 -0.57
C ALA A 96 16.87 -13.36 0.81
N GLU A 97 15.59 -13.72 0.92
CA GLU A 97 14.98 -14.28 2.13
C GLU A 97 14.97 -13.37 3.38
N ASP A 98 15.30 -12.08 3.24
CA ASP A 98 15.12 -11.11 4.33
C ASP A 98 13.63 -10.95 4.67
N VAL A 99 13.27 -11.19 5.93
CA VAL A 99 11.88 -11.11 6.42
C VAL A 99 11.29 -9.70 6.35
N ASN A 100 12.15 -8.68 6.29
CA ASN A 100 11.78 -7.28 6.15
C ASN A 100 11.62 -6.86 4.69
N MET A 101 12.02 -7.70 3.72
CA MET A 101 11.88 -7.41 2.30
C MET A 101 10.44 -7.66 1.86
N LYS A 102 9.75 -6.59 1.45
CA LYS A 102 8.35 -6.59 1.06
C LYS A 102 8.18 -6.24 -0.40
N GLU A 103 7.09 -6.74 -0.99
CA GLU A 103 6.58 -6.30 -2.28
C GLU A 103 5.17 -5.68 -2.14
N TYR A 104 4.95 -4.57 -2.85
CA TYR A 104 3.65 -3.89 -2.90
C TYR A 104 3.30 -3.48 -4.33
N PRO A 105 2.02 -3.52 -4.76
CA PRO A 105 1.64 -3.10 -6.09
C PRO A 105 1.93 -1.63 -6.37
N ILE A 106 2.54 -1.36 -7.52
CA ILE A 106 2.78 -0.01 -8.04
C ILE A 106 1.96 0.19 -9.32
N ILE A 107 1.26 1.32 -9.42
CA ILE A 107 0.43 1.70 -10.56
C ILE A 107 1.00 2.99 -11.14
N ALA A 108 1.06 3.07 -12.48
CA ALA A 108 1.57 4.25 -13.14
C ALA A 108 0.65 5.45 -12.90
N GLY A 109 1.23 6.64 -12.74
CA GLY A 109 0.51 7.87 -12.41
C GLY A 109 0.54 8.21 -10.91
N THR A 110 -0.36 9.08 -10.45
CA THR A 110 -0.24 9.76 -9.15
C THR A 110 -0.94 9.07 -7.98
N THR A 111 -1.25 7.78 -8.09
CA THR A 111 -2.01 7.03 -7.07
C THR A 111 -1.34 5.70 -6.74
N TYR A 112 -1.16 5.43 -5.45
CA TYR A 112 -0.80 4.10 -4.94
C TYR A 112 -1.96 3.12 -5.09
N TYR A 113 -1.68 1.82 -5.12
CA TYR A 113 -2.73 0.80 -5.07
C TYR A 113 -3.47 0.88 -3.73
N ASN A 114 -4.78 1.14 -3.77
CA ASN A 114 -5.65 1.21 -2.60
C ASN A 114 -6.88 0.31 -2.77
N GLY A 115 -6.74 -0.82 -3.47
CA GLY A 115 -7.85 -1.73 -3.74
C GLY A 115 -8.53 -2.23 -2.45
N GLY A 116 -9.87 -2.27 -2.46
CA GLY A 116 -10.64 -2.89 -1.36
C GLY A 116 -10.38 -4.40 -1.27
N LYS A 117 -10.83 -5.04 -0.19
CA LYS A 117 -10.57 -6.47 0.11
C LYS A 117 -10.93 -7.45 -1.01
N ASN A 118 -11.86 -7.08 -1.90
CA ASN A 118 -12.27 -7.93 -3.02
C ASN A 118 -11.56 -7.60 -4.35
N ASN A 119 -10.69 -6.58 -4.37
CA ASN A 119 -9.98 -6.18 -5.58
C ASN A 119 -8.89 -7.21 -5.93
N ARG A 120 -8.98 -7.77 -7.15
CA ARG A 120 -8.01 -8.70 -7.72
C ARG A 120 -7.08 -8.07 -8.75
N ASN A 121 -7.37 -6.85 -9.18
CA ASN A 121 -6.59 -6.14 -10.18
C ASN A 121 -5.52 -5.30 -9.48
N THR A 122 -4.36 -5.92 -9.27
CA THR A 122 -3.17 -5.28 -8.68
C THR A 122 -2.13 -4.90 -9.73
N GLY A 123 -2.37 -5.24 -11.00
CA GLY A 123 -1.40 -5.09 -12.08
C GLY A 123 -0.20 -6.03 -11.94
N ASP A 124 0.77 -5.86 -12.82
CA ASP A 124 1.94 -6.76 -12.92
C ASP A 124 3.18 -6.26 -12.18
N HIS A 125 3.19 -4.98 -11.79
CA HIS A 125 4.38 -4.29 -11.30
C HIS A 125 4.38 -4.18 -9.78
N ARG A 126 5.54 -4.34 -9.15
CA ARG A 126 5.72 -4.21 -7.70
C ARG A 126 6.93 -3.34 -7.38
N ILE A 127 6.79 -2.57 -6.31
CA ILE A 127 7.94 -2.03 -5.60
C ILE A 127 8.44 -3.05 -4.60
N VAL A 128 9.75 -3.21 -4.52
CA VAL A 128 10.41 -3.98 -3.47
C VAL A 128 11.10 -3.01 -2.52
N TYR A 129 10.90 -3.19 -1.22
CA TYR A 129 11.50 -2.35 -0.18
C TYR A 129 11.78 -3.15 1.09
N LEU A 130 12.76 -2.72 1.88
CA LEU A 130 12.96 -3.20 3.25
C LEU A 130 12.16 -2.31 4.20
N HIS A 131 11.44 -2.93 5.13
CA HIS A 131 10.76 -2.22 6.19
C HIS A 131 10.69 -3.07 7.47
N ASN A 132 10.93 -2.42 8.61
CA ASN A 132 10.71 -2.95 9.94
C ASN A 132 9.83 -1.96 10.71
N THR A 133 8.75 -2.45 11.33
CA THR A 133 7.76 -1.60 12.00
C THR A 133 8.27 -0.88 13.25
N ALA A 134 9.47 -1.25 13.73
CA ALA A 134 10.17 -0.56 14.80
C ALA A 134 11.08 0.59 14.34
N ASP A 135 11.31 0.73 13.03
CA ASP A 135 12.27 1.70 12.48
C ASP A 135 11.61 3.04 12.17
N TYR A 136 12.06 4.09 12.87
CA TYR A 136 11.60 5.46 12.71
C TYR A 136 12.79 6.44 12.63
N SER A 137 12.64 7.49 11.83
CA SER A 137 13.65 8.53 11.70
C SER A 137 13.61 9.51 12.88
N GLY A 138 14.68 10.27 13.08
CA GLY A 138 14.91 11.07 14.30
C GLY A 138 13.79 12.06 14.66
N VAL A 139 14.01 13.34 14.41
CA VAL A 139 13.18 14.43 15.01
C VAL A 139 11.71 14.35 14.59
N GLU A 140 11.42 13.88 13.38
CA GLU A 140 10.05 13.79 12.85
C GLU A 140 9.36 12.47 13.19
N SER A 141 10.11 11.44 13.61
CA SER A 141 9.56 10.11 13.91
C SER A 141 8.73 9.54 12.75
N ASN A 142 9.22 9.73 11.51
CA ASN A 142 8.61 9.14 10.32
C ASN A 142 9.02 7.65 10.22
N PRO A 143 8.14 6.73 9.82
CA PRO A 143 8.56 5.36 9.50
C PRO A 143 9.65 5.36 8.43
N ILE A 144 10.60 4.43 8.54
CA ILE A 144 11.69 4.27 7.55
C ILE A 144 11.42 3.05 6.68
N SER A 145 11.64 3.23 5.37
CA SER A 145 11.74 2.12 4.41
C SER A 145 12.95 2.33 3.50
N THR A 146 13.53 1.24 2.98
CA THR A 146 14.65 1.29 2.02
C THR A 146 14.21 0.76 0.68
N PHE A 147 14.36 1.55 -0.39
CA PHE A 147 14.04 1.10 -1.74
C PHE A 147 15.03 0.01 -2.21
N CYS A 148 14.50 -1.13 -2.66
CA CYS A 148 15.30 -2.23 -3.20
C CYS A 148 15.33 -2.24 -4.73
N GLY A 149 14.23 -1.88 -5.36
CA GLY A 149 14.06 -1.98 -6.81
C GLY A 149 12.58 -2.08 -7.19
N LEU A 150 12.33 -2.16 -8.49
CA LEU A 150 11.03 -2.55 -9.02
C LEU A 150 11.13 -3.91 -9.71
N ILE A 151 10.06 -4.68 -9.63
CA ILE A 151 9.92 -5.98 -10.29
C ILE A 151 8.61 -6.05 -11.06
N THR A 152 8.54 -6.93 -12.06
CA THR A 152 7.32 -7.11 -12.86
C THR A 152 7.07 -8.54 -13.29
N HIS A 153 5.80 -8.93 -13.32
CA HIS A 153 5.36 -10.15 -14.01
C HIS A 153 5.29 -9.96 -15.54
N GLU A 154 5.27 -8.73 -16.04
CA GLU A 154 5.17 -8.46 -17.47
C GLU A 154 6.38 -9.03 -18.21
N GLY A 155 6.13 -9.98 -19.12
CA GLY A 155 7.18 -10.68 -19.87
C GLY A 155 7.88 -11.81 -19.11
N ALA A 156 7.52 -12.06 -17.84
CA ALA A 156 8.03 -13.20 -17.08
C ALA A 156 7.24 -14.48 -17.39
N SER A 157 7.90 -15.63 -17.38
CA SER A 157 7.24 -16.94 -17.50
C SER A 157 6.79 -17.48 -16.15
N GLY A 158 5.67 -18.21 -16.11
CA GLY A 158 5.31 -19.04 -14.97
C GLY A 158 5.03 -18.29 -13.65
N GLY A 159 4.59 -17.03 -13.73
CA GLY A 159 4.31 -16.21 -12.54
C GLY A 159 5.57 -15.68 -11.83
N GLN A 160 6.74 -15.82 -12.44
CA GLN A 160 7.99 -15.25 -11.93
C GLN A 160 8.02 -13.73 -12.07
N PHE A 161 9.06 -13.12 -11.51
CA PHE A 161 9.36 -11.70 -11.65
C PHE A 161 10.61 -11.46 -12.49
N LEU A 162 10.63 -10.35 -13.22
CA LEU A 162 11.81 -9.75 -13.82
C LEU A 162 12.16 -8.46 -13.09
N ALA A 163 13.45 -8.14 -13.02
CA ALA A 163 13.91 -6.83 -12.55
C ALA A 163 13.53 -5.75 -13.56
N CYS A 164 13.02 -4.63 -13.07
CA CYS A 164 12.91 -3.40 -13.85
C CYS A 164 14.28 -2.70 -13.94
N THR A 165 14.39 -1.74 -14.85
CA THR A 165 15.64 -1.00 -15.09
C THR A 165 15.43 0.50 -14.94
N GLN A 166 16.50 1.24 -14.66
CA GLN A 166 16.46 2.70 -14.73
C GLN A 166 16.19 3.13 -16.19
N ALA A 167 15.30 4.10 -16.39
CA ALA A 167 14.85 4.57 -17.69
C ALA A 167 15.69 5.74 -18.22
#